data_AF-W1PGZ3-F1
#
_entry.id   AF-W1PGZ3-F1
#
_cell.length_a   1.000
_cell.length_b   1.000
_cell.length_c   1.000
_cell.angle_alpha   90.00
_cell.angle_beta   90.00
_cell.angle_gamma   90.00
#
_symmetry.space_group_name_H-M   'P 1'
#
loop_
_entity.id
_entity.type
_entity.pdbx_description
1 polymer ?
#
loop_
_entity_poly.entity_id
_entity_poly.type
_entity_poly.pdbx_seq_one_letter_code
_entity_poly.pdbx_strand_id
1 'polypeptide(L)'
;MGKTFICICEVLLYGLVLLAGALANGEKVLLLVFGDSLVDCGTKNYLNTSKEHRANYYPYGRNVFSGEATGRFSDGKVTPDFIGIFPFPFLLSSTLQ
;
A
#
# COMPACT_ATOMS: atom_id res chain seq x y z
N MET A 1 -14.37 45.92 -5.01
CA MET A 1 -14.99 44.83 -4.23
C MET A 1 -14.51 43.43 -4.63
N GLY A 2 -14.41 43.07 -5.91
CA GLY A 2 -14.06 41.69 -6.32
C GLY A 2 -12.69 41.17 -5.88
N LYS A 3 -11.62 41.99 -5.95
CA LYS A 3 -10.25 41.54 -5.60
C LYS A 3 -10.07 41.23 -4.11
N THR A 4 -10.68 42.04 -3.26
CA THR A 4 -10.66 41.84 -1.80
C THR A 4 -11.44 40.58 -1.43
N PHE A 5 -12.58 40.33 -2.09
CA PHE A 5 -13.38 39.12 -1.89
C PHE A 5 -12.62 37.85 -2.30
N ILE A 6 -11.94 37.87 -3.45
CA ILE A 6 -11.10 36.75 -3.92
C ILE A 6 -9.99 36.43 -2.92
N CYS A 7 -9.29 37.46 -2.42
CA CYS A 7 -8.19 37.29 -1.48
C CYS A 7 -8.66 36.71 -0.14
N ILE A 8 -9.85 37.09 0.34
CA ILE A 8 -10.45 36.49 1.55
C ILE A 8 -10.77 35.02 1.32
N CYS A 9 -11.35 34.65 0.18
CA CYS A 9 -11.66 33.25 -0.15
C CYS A 9 -10.40 32.38 -0.19
N GLU A 10 -9.29 32.87 -0.77
CA GLU A 10 -8.03 32.13 -0.81
C GLU A 10 -7.44 31.91 0.59
N VAL A 11 -7.45 32.93 1.44
CA VAL A 11 -6.96 32.80 2.82
C VAL A 11 -7.82 31.82 3.63
N LEU A 12 -9.15 31.87 3.46
CA LEU A 12 -10.07 30.95 4.12
C LEU A 12 -9.88 29.51 3.62
N LEU A 13 -9.69 29.32 2.32
CA LEU A 13 -9.41 28.00 1.73
C LEU A 13 -8.08 27.45 2.26
N TYR A 14 -7.05 28.28 2.32
CA TYR A 14 -5.74 27.89 2.87
C TYR A 14 -5.83 27.51 4.36
N GLY A 15 -6.56 28.31 5.16
CA GLY A 15 -6.81 28.01 6.57
C GLY A 15 -7.57 26.69 6.79
N LEU A 16 -8.56 26.40 5.94
CA LEU A 16 -9.30 25.13 5.96
C LEU A 16 -8.41 23.92 5.65
N VAL A 17 -7.51 24.04 4.65
CA VAL A 17 -6.55 22.98 4.29
C VAL A 17 -5.59 22.70 5.45
N LEU A 18 -5.08 23.75 6.10
CA LEU A 18 -4.20 23.59 7.26
C LEU A 18 -4.90 22.93 8.46
N LEU A 19 -6.15 23.33 8.74
CA LEU A 19 -6.94 22.75 9.83
C LEU A 19 -7.27 21.27 9.57
N ALA A 20 -7.62 20.90 8.34
CA ALA A 20 -7.87 19.53 7.95
C ALA A 20 -6.62 18.65 8.11
N GLY A 21 -5.44 19.18 7.76
CA GLY A 21 -4.16 18.51 7.98
C GLY A 21 -3.84 18.30 9.47
N ALA A 22 -4.15 19.27 10.33
CA ALA A 22 -3.95 19.16 11.77
C ALA A 22 -4.92 18.16 12.45
N LEU A 23 -6.13 18.00 11.92
CA LEU A 23 -7.12 17.04 12.43
C LEU A 23 -6.86 15.60 11.92
N ALA A 24 -6.01 15.43 10.91
CA ALA A 24 -5.63 14.11 10.42
C ALA A 24 -4.78 13.39 11.49
N ASN A 25 -5.46 12.63 12.34
CA ASN A 25 -4.82 11.78 13.33
C ASN A 25 -4.06 10.66 12.60
N GLY A 26 -2.76 10.84 12.44
CA GLY A 26 -1.92 10.00 11.61
C GLY A 26 -1.49 8.73 12.33
N GLU A 27 -2.26 7.66 12.20
CA GLU A 27 -1.82 6.33 12.62
C GLU A 27 -2.12 5.24 11.58
N LYS A 28 -1.99 5.58 10.30
CA LYS A 28 -2.03 4.59 9.22
C LYS A 28 -0.77 4.70 8.38
N VAL A 29 0.15 3.76 8.59
CA VAL A 29 1.35 3.63 7.75
C VAL A 29 0.94 3.01 6.43
N LEU A 30 1.23 3.70 5.33
CA LEU A 30 1.00 3.20 3.98
C LEU A 30 2.29 2.57 3.44
N LEU A 31 2.23 1.29 3.09
CA LEU A 31 3.31 0.59 2.40
C LEU A 31 3.04 0.59 0.89
N LEU A 32 3.81 1.37 0.13
CA LEU A 32 3.82 1.29 -1.32
C LEU A 32 4.94 0.35 -1.76
N VAL A 33 4.59 -0.66 -2.54
CA VAL A 33 5.51 -1.71 -2.99
C VAL A 33 5.66 -1.64 -4.50
N PHE A 34 6.89 -1.48 -4.96
CA PHE A 34 7.26 -1.52 -6.37
C PHE A 34 8.25 -2.66 -6.60
N GLY A 35 8.11 -3.37 -7.71
CA GLY A 35 9.04 -4.44 -8.07
C GLY A 35 8.45 -5.44 -9.06
N ASP A 36 8.96 -6.67 -9.00
CA ASP A 36 8.59 -7.77 -9.88
C ASP A 36 7.75 -8.84 -9.16
N SER A 37 7.74 -10.06 -9.69
CA SER A 37 7.04 -11.22 -9.10
C SER A 37 7.38 -11.50 -7.64
N LEU A 38 8.58 -11.18 -7.16
CA LEU A 38 9.02 -11.47 -5.79
C LEU A 38 8.27 -10.66 -4.73
N VAL A 39 7.66 -9.55 -5.13
CA VAL A 39 6.90 -8.66 -4.25
C VAL A 39 5.45 -8.47 -4.71
N ASP A 40 5.03 -9.20 -5.75
CA ASP A 40 3.69 -9.11 -6.30
C ASP A 40 2.69 -9.95 -5.48
N CYS A 41 1.72 -9.28 -4.86
CA CYS A 41 0.64 -9.91 -4.10
C CYS A 41 -0.56 -10.33 -4.97
N GLY A 42 -0.43 -10.27 -6.29
CA GLY A 42 -1.43 -10.75 -7.25
C GLY A 42 -1.93 -9.71 -8.24
N THR A 43 -1.30 -8.54 -8.31
CA THR A 43 -1.59 -7.48 -9.27
C THR A 43 -1.51 -8.00 -10.71
N LYS A 44 -0.50 -8.83 -11.04
CA LYS A 44 -0.37 -9.34 -12.41
C LYS A 44 -1.50 -10.26 -12.86
N ASN A 45 -2.27 -10.86 -11.95
CA ASN A 45 -3.38 -11.74 -12.33
C ASN A 45 -4.51 -10.99 -13.05
N TYR A 46 -4.57 -9.66 -12.91
CA TYR A 46 -5.56 -8.78 -13.54
C TYR A 46 -5.10 -8.22 -14.89
N LEU A 47 -3.85 -8.43 -15.28
CA LEU A 47 -3.30 -7.95 -16.54
C LEU A 47 -3.47 -9.01 -17.63
N ASN A 48 -3.74 -8.57 -18.86
CA ASN A 48 -3.83 -9.47 -20.02
C ASN A 48 -2.42 -9.81 -20.55
N THR A 49 -1.72 -10.67 -19.82
CA THR A 49 -0.35 -11.13 -20.12
C THR A 49 -0.33 -12.63 -20.39
N SER A 50 0.82 -13.15 -20.84
CA SER A 50 1.01 -14.60 -20.96
C SER A 50 0.93 -15.28 -19.59
N LYS A 51 0.58 -16.58 -19.60
CA LYS A 51 0.42 -17.38 -18.39
C LYS A 51 1.62 -17.29 -17.46
N GLU A 52 2.84 -17.26 -17.98
CA GLU A 52 4.09 -17.20 -17.21
C GLU A 52 4.19 -15.97 -16.30
N HIS A 53 3.46 -14.90 -16.61
CA HIS A 53 3.42 -13.68 -15.83
C HIS A 53 2.27 -13.64 -14.82
N ARG A 54 1.61 -14.77 -14.54
CA ARG A 54 0.52 -14.86 -13.57
C ARG A 54 0.89 -15.85 -12.46
N ALA A 55 0.16 -15.80 -11.36
CA ALA A 55 0.36 -16.69 -10.22
C ALA A 55 -0.95 -17.28 -9.68
N ASN A 56 -2.00 -17.31 -10.51
CA ASN A 56 -3.30 -17.90 -10.22
C ASN A 56 -3.46 -19.31 -10.82
N TYR A 57 -2.35 -20.07 -10.91
CA TYR A 57 -2.35 -21.44 -11.44
C TYR A 57 -1.24 -22.29 -10.79
N TYR A 58 -1.32 -23.60 -10.94
CA TYR A 58 -0.31 -24.54 -10.45
C TYR A 58 1.08 -24.30 -11.08
N PRO A 59 2.19 -24.25 -10.32
CA PRO A 59 2.36 -24.87 -9.01
C PRO A 59 2.22 -23.92 -7.81
N TYR A 60 1.85 -22.66 -8.02
CA TYR A 60 1.78 -21.70 -6.92
C TYR A 60 0.72 -22.08 -5.89
N GLY A 61 1.05 -21.89 -4.61
CA GLY A 61 0.16 -22.26 -3.49
C GLY A 61 0.06 -23.76 -3.20
N ARG A 62 0.90 -24.61 -3.82
CA ARG A 62 0.81 -26.08 -3.65
C ARG A 62 0.97 -26.51 -2.19
N ASN A 63 1.87 -25.86 -1.47
CA ASN A 63 2.17 -26.20 -0.07
C ASN A 63 1.29 -25.45 0.94
N VAL A 64 0.30 -24.67 0.49
CA VAL A 64 -0.71 -24.04 1.37
C VAL A 64 -1.76 -25.09 1.74
N PHE A 65 -2.37 -24.99 2.91
CA PHE A 65 -3.42 -25.91 3.38
C PHE A 65 -4.58 -26.09 2.38
N SER A 66 -4.94 -25.05 1.63
CA SER A 66 -5.97 -25.14 0.58
C SER A 66 -5.50 -25.87 -0.68
N GLY A 67 -4.19 -25.96 -0.93
CA GLY A 67 -3.61 -26.44 -2.18
C GLY A 67 -3.94 -25.58 -3.40
N GLU A 68 -4.53 -24.40 -3.20
CA GLU A 68 -4.97 -23.49 -4.26
C GLU A 68 -3.97 -22.36 -4.48
N ALA A 69 -3.91 -21.87 -5.72
CA ALA A 69 -3.05 -20.76 -6.09
C ALA A 69 -3.44 -19.49 -5.33
N THR A 70 -2.47 -18.92 -4.60
CA THR A 70 -2.66 -17.75 -3.73
C THR A 70 -2.66 -16.42 -4.47
N GLY A 71 -2.40 -16.44 -5.77
CA GLY A 71 -2.16 -15.26 -6.59
C GLY A 71 -0.74 -14.69 -6.41
N ARG A 72 0.13 -15.30 -5.60
CA ARG A 72 1.52 -14.90 -5.39
C ARG A 72 2.47 -15.88 -6.06
N PHE A 73 3.63 -15.40 -6.52
CA PHE A 73 4.69 -16.24 -7.13
C PHE A 73 5.45 -17.07 -6.08
N SER A 74 4.73 -17.74 -5.19
CA SER A 74 5.26 -18.58 -4.11
C SER A 74 4.20 -19.59 -3.65
N ASP A 75 4.57 -20.47 -2.71
CA ASP A 75 3.63 -21.34 -2.00
C ASP A 75 2.97 -20.67 -0.79
N GLY A 76 2.86 -19.34 -0.77
CA GLY A 76 2.30 -18.64 0.37
C GLY A 76 2.52 -17.14 0.30
N LYS A 77 3.09 -16.58 1.37
CA LYS A 77 3.37 -15.15 1.53
C LYS A 77 4.64 -14.73 0.81
N VAL A 78 4.65 -13.52 0.28
CA VAL A 78 5.80 -12.84 -0.32
C VAL A 78 6.32 -11.74 0.62
N THR A 79 7.49 -11.16 0.34
CA THR A 79 8.19 -10.21 1.23
C THR A 79 7.28 -9.10 1.82
N PRO A 80 6.41 -8.43 1.04
CA PRO A 80 5.51 -7.41 1.58
C PRO A 80 4.51 -7.91 2.62
N ASP A 81 4.06 -9.16 2.53
CA ASP A 81 3.13 -9.73 3.49
C ASP A 81 3.77 -9.81 4.89
N PHE A 82 5.07 -10.09 4.95
CA PHE A 82 5.80 -10.11 6.21
C PHE A 82 6.03 -8.68 6.74
N ILE A 83 6.44 -7.75 5.87
CA ILE A 83 6.65 -6.34 6.23
C ILE A 83 5.35 -5.70 6.75
N GLY A 84 4.22 -5.97 6.11
CA GLY A 84 2.91 -5.43 6.52
C GLY A 84 2.37 -6.00 7.84
N ILE A 85 2.85 -7.18 8.27
CA ILE A 85 2.51 -7.76 9.58
C ILE A 85 3.34 -7.11 10.69
N PHE A 86 4.57 -6.70 10.41
CA PHE A 86 5.37 -5.98 11.40
C PHE A 86 4.82 -4.56 11.57
N PRO A 87 4.41 -4.16 12.79
CA PRO A 87 4.05 -2.77 13.03
C PRO A 87 5.30 -1.92 12.82
N PHE A 88 5.33 -1.20 11.69
CA PHE A 88 6.33 -0.17 11.37
C PHE A 88 6.66 0.79 12.53
N PRO A 89 5.72 1.17 13.45
CA PRO A 89 6.08 1.97 14.62
C PRO A 89 7.12 1.31 15.55
N PHE A 90 7.26 -0.02 15.56
CA PHE A 90 8.29 -0.70 16.36
C PHE A 90 9.71 -0.46 15.84
N LEU A 91 9.89 -0.32 14.52
CA LEU A 91 11.20 -0.07 13.92
C LEU A 91 11.66 1.39 14.08
N LEU A 92 10.73 2.35 14.03
CA LEU A 92 11.03 3.79 14.24
C LEU A 92 11.20 4.18 15.72
N SER A 93 10.59 3.43 16.66
CA SER A 93 10.84 3.65 18.09
C SER A 93 12.23 3.19 18.53
N SER A 94 12.83 2.21 17.84
CA SER A 94 14.15 1.66 18.17
C SER A 94 15.33 2.51 17.69
N THR A 95 15.08 3.49 16.81
CA THR A 95 16.08 4.48 16.35
C THR A 95 16.00 5.81 17.10
N LEU A 96 15.04 5.95 18.03
CA LEU A 96 14.89 7.12 18.92
C LEU A 96 15.13 6.78 20.41
N GLN A 97 15.93 5.75 20.71
CA GLN A 97 16.53 5.52 22.04
C GLN A 97 18.05 5.63 21.97
#